data_AF-A0A1I3JQ63-F1
#
_entry.id   AF-A0A1I3JQ63-F1
#
_cell.length_a   1.000
_cell.length_b   1.000
_cell.length_c   1.000
_cell.angle_alpha   90.00
_cell.angle_beta   90.00
_cell.angle_gamma   90.00
#
_symmetry.space_group_name_H-M   'P 1'
#
loop_
_entity.id
_entity.type
_entity.pdbx_description
1 polymer ?
#
loop_
_entity_poly.entity_id
_entity_poly.type
_entity_poly.pdbx_seq_one_letter_code
_entity_poly.pdbx_strand_id
1 'polypeptide(L)'
;MDGLGNILDAIGQDPLTRWLLLAMALRTGWSLVCWRRCPSARMRLTSEALEAIEGRRQALWRHSARFLVVMLAGIFLAVAGLYKLSQAGDGSPVALIMLVGGMYLFMTEPVRQSIADSEDRVHATGLRGDPQAHQAALAMLHGNHTYLVAIEVLTTLALGLAVLALSGSMGIAY
;
A
#
# COMPACT_ATOMS: atom_id res chain seq x y z
N MET A 1 -23.41 8.20 -23.64
CA MET A 1 -22.01 8.63 -23.53
C MET A 1 -21.52 8.08 -22.22
N ASP A 2 -20.71 7.04 -22.26
CA ASP A 2 -20.35 6.25 -21.09
C ASP A 2 -19.41 7.07 -20.22
N GLY A 3 -19.86 7.43 -19.01
CA GLY A 3 -19.09 8.32 -18.15
C GLY A 3 -17.69 7.81 -17.82
N LEU A 4 -17.58 6.48 -17.74
CA LEU A 4 -16.30 5.79 -17.65
C LEU A 4 -15.33 6.17 -18.78
N GLY A 5 -15.77 6.31 -20.03
CA GLY A 5 -14.93 6.71 -21.16
C GLY A 5 -14.41 8.15 -21.06
N ASN A 6 -15.22 9.08 -20.55
CA ASN A 6 -14.80 10.48 -20.33
C ASN A 6 -13.80 10.62 -19.17
N ILE A 7 -14.00 9.89 -18.06
CA ILE A 7 -13.04 9.81 -16.95
C ILE A 7 -11.69 9.36 -17.48
N LEU A 8 -11.77 8.34 -18.30
CA LEU A 8 -10.65 7.66 -18.85
C LEU A 8 -9.88 8.55 -19.87
N ASP A 9 -10.53 9.27 -20.77
CA ASP A 9 -9.82 10.22 -21.66
C ASP A 9 -9.16 11.38 -20.89
N ALA A 10 -9.80 11.89 -19.83
CA ALA A 10 -9.23 12.94 -18.97
C ALA A 10 -7.94 12.46 -18.26
N ILE A 11 -7.87 11.17 -17.91
CA ILE A 11 -6.72 10.53 -17.28
C ILE A 11 -5.51 10.43 -18.24
N GLY A 12 -5.75 10.15 -19.53
CA GLY A 12 -4.68 9.97 -20.52
C GLY A 12 -3.94 11.26 -20.91
N GLN A 13 -4.66 12.39 -20.87
CA GLN A 13 -4.12 13.70 -21.26
C GLN A 13 -3.53 14.50 -20.10
N ASP A 14 -3.87 14.19 -18.85
CA ASP A 14 -3.38 14.94 -17.68
C ASP A 14 -1.94 14.52 -17.30
N PRO A 15 -0.96 15.45 -17.27
CA PRO A 15 0.39 15.15 -16.80
C PRO A 15 0.42 14.60 -15.37
N LEU A 16 -0.54 14.96 -14.50
CA LEU A 16 -0.60 14.49 -13.12
C LEU A 16 -0.76 12.97 -13.03
N THR A 17 -1.53 12.36 -13.93
CA THR A 17 -1.72 10.90 -13.97
C THR A 17 -0.40 10.18 -14.27
N ARG A 18 0.41 10.72 -15.19
CA ARG A 18 1.71 10.14 -15.54
C ARG A 18 2.68 10.20 -14.37
N TRP A 19 2.68 11.31 -13.63
CA TRP A 19 3.44 11.45 -12.40
C TRP A 19 2.96 10.49 -11.31
N LEU A 20 1.64 10.29 -11.16
CA LEU A 20 1.09 9.32 -10.23
C LEU A 20 1.51 7.88 -10.59
N LEU A 21 1.42 7.51 -11.87
CA LEU A 21 1.85 6.19 -12.35
C LEU A 21 3.34 5.97 -12.08
N LEU A 22 4.18 6.97 -12.36
CA LEU A 22 5.62 6.92 -12.06
C LEU A 22 5.87 6.76 -10.55
N ALA A 23 5.17 7.53 -9.72
CA ALA A 23 5.28 7.44 -8.27
C ALA A 23 4.87 6.05 -7.76
N MET A 24 3.78 5.48 -8.28
CA MET A 24 3.34 4.13 -7.95
C MET A 24 4.34 3.07 -8.43
N ALA A 25 4.87 3.19 -9.65
CA ALA A 25 5.88 2.27 -10.17
C ALA A 25 7.18 2.30 -9.33
N LEU A 26 7.67 3.48 -8.97
CA LEU A 26 8.80 3.64 -8.07
C LEU A 26 8.51 3.04 -6.68
N ARG A 27 7.29 3.26 -6.16
CA ARG A 27 6.86 2.72 -4.87
C ARG A 27 6.82 1.19 -4.87
N THR A 28 6.26 0.59 -5.91
CA THR A 28 6.23 -0.86 -6.12
C THR A 28 7.65 -1.42 -6.26
N GLY A 29 8.51 -0.76 -7.06
CA GLY A 29 9.91 -1.13 -7.20
C GLY A 29 10.66 -1.10 -5.87
N TRP A 30 10.47 -0.03 -5.08
CA TRP A 30 11.03 0.08 -3.74
C TRP A 30 10.55 -1.03 -2.81
N SER A 31 9.26 -1.35 -2.83
CA SER A 31 8.70 -2.42 -2.01
C SER A 31 9.24 -3.79 -2.38
N LEU A 32 9.42 -4.07 -3.67
CA LEU A 32 10.11 -5.28 -4.15
C LEU A 32 11.56 -5.35 -3.67
N VAL A 33 12.28 -4.22 -3.68
CA VAL A 33 13.65 -4.14 -3.15
C VAL A 33 13.65 -4.40 -1.64
N CYS A 34 12.74 -3.78 -0.88
CA CYS A 34 12.60 -4.02 0.55
C CYS A 34 12.24 -5.48 0.85
N TRP A 35 11.33 -6.09 0.09
CA TRP A 35 10.98 -7.50 0.22
C TRP A 35 12.18 -8.42 -0.07
N ARG A 36 12.91 -8.17 -1.17
CA ARG A 36 14.12 -8.95 -1.52
C ARG A 36 15.27 -8.76 -0.54
N ARG A 37 15.38 -7.57 0.04
CA ARG A 37 16.41 -7.22 1.03
C ARG A 37 15.96 -7.44 2.47
N CYS A 38 14.73 -7.88 2.70
CA CYS A 38 14.18 -8.07 4.04
C CYS A 38 15.07 -9.09 4.74
N PRO A 39 15.91 -8.67 5.69
CA PRO A 39 16.86 -9.57 6.31
C PRO A 39 16.06 -10.39 7.30
N SER A 40 15.58 -11.55 6.86
CA SER A 40 15.10 -12.60 7.73
C SER A 40 16.22 -12.90 8.75
N ALA A 41 16.07 -12.38 9.96
CA ALA A 41 16.84 -12.76 11.15
C ALA A 41 18.38 -12.53 11.11
N ARG A 42 18.88 -11.31 10.84
CA ARG A 42 20.30 -10.95 11.10
C ARG A 42 20.54 -9.79 12.06
N MET A 43 19.54 -9.37 12.83
CA MET A 43 19.78 -8.46 13.95
C MET A 43 20.11 -9.28 15.20
N ARG A 44 21.35 -9.15 15.71
CA ARG A 44 21.70 -9.56 17.07
C ARG A 44 20.95 -8.64 18.03
N LEU A 45 19.77 -9.06 18.45
CA LEU A 45 19.00 -8.34 19.46
C LEU A 45 19.52 -8.69 20.85
N THR A 46 19.73 -7.69 21.67
CA THR A 46 20.11 -7.83 23.08
C THR A 46 18.85 -8.12 23.92
N SER A 47 19.02 -8.65 25.14
CA SER A 47 17.90 -8.92 26.06
C SER A 47 17.08 -7.66 26.38
N GLU A 48 17.71 -6.49 26.42
CA GLU A 48 17.05 -5.18 26.59
C GLU A 48 16.09 -4.85 25.44
N ALA A 49 16.39 -5.32 24.22
CA ALA A 49 15.49 -5.14 23.08
C ALA A 49 14.25 -6.04 23.17
N LEU A 50 14.34 -7.20 23.85
CA LEU A 50 13.19 -8.07 24.11
C LEU A 50 12.16 -7.37 25.01
N GLU A 51 12.61 -6.80 26.11
CA GLU A 51 11.74 -6.10 27.06
C GLU A 51 11.07 -4.89 26.42
N ALA A 52 11.79 -4.14 25.57
CA ALA A 52 11.21 -3.05 24.81
C ALA A 52 10.15 -3.53 23.79
N ILE A 53 10.36 -4.68 23.13
CA ILE A 53 9.40 -5.28 22.20
C ILE A 53 8.16 -5.80 22.96
N GLU A 54 8.35 -6.46 24.10
CA GLU A 54 7.26 -6.98 24.92
C GLU A 54 6.44 -5.85 25.57
N GLY A 55 7.12 -4.79 26.03
CA GLY A 55 6.48 -3.57 26.52
C GLY A 55 5.68 -2.85 25.44
N ARG A 56 6.21 -2.75 24.20
CA ARG A 56 5.44 -2.26 23.05
C ARG A 56 4.23 -3.14 22.76
N ARG A 57 4.40 -4.47 22.81
CA ARG A 57 3.32 -5.43 22.55
C ARG A 57 2.16 -5.35 23.53
N GLN A 58 2.45 -5.10 24.81
CA GLN A 58 1.46 -5.05 25.90
C GLN A 58 0.84 -3.66 26.11
N ALA A 59 1.33 -2.62 25.43
CA ALA A 59 0.76 -1.28 25.55
C ALA A 59 -0.70 -1.24 25.03
N LEU A 60 -1.64 -0.83 25.89
CA LEU A 60 -3.07 -0.66 25.58
C LEU A 60 -3.32 0.31 24.40
N TRP A 61 -2.36 1.17 24.09
CA TRP A 61 -2.40 2.15 23.00
C TRP A 61 -1.42 1.80 21.87
N ARG A 62 -1.11 0.51 21.68
CA ARG A 62 -0.21 0.06 20.59
C ARG A 62 -0.76 0.37 19.20
N HIS A 63 -2.07 0.59 19.06
CA HIS A 63 -2.63 1.15 17.84
C HIS A 63 -2.10 2.56 17.64
N SER A 64 -1.09 2.69 16.79
CA SER A 64 -0.44 3.94 16.51
C SER A 64 -1.49 4.96 16.08
N ALA A 65 -1.54 6.12 16.75
CA ALA A 65 -2.40 7.22 16.31
C ALA A 65 -2.16 7.53 14.82
N ARG A 66 -0.94 7.26 14.33
CA ARG A 66 -0.58 7.21 12.92
C ARG A 66 -1.50 6.30 12.08
N PHE A 67 -1.68 5.03 12.45
CA PHE A 67 -2.58 4.11 11.74
C PHE A 67 -3.98 4.68 11.63
N LEU A 68 -4.53 5.16 12.75
CA LEU A 68 -5.87 5.77 12.78
C LEU A 68 -5.94 6.99 11.85
N VAL A 69 -4.97 7.91 11.94
CA VAL A 69 -4.90 9.12 11.10
C VAL A 69 -4.78 8.77 9.62
N VAL A 70 -3.92 7.82 9.25
CA VAL A 70 -3.73 7.39 7.85
C VAL A 70 -4.99 6.72 7.30
N MET A 71 -5.65 5.87 8.09
CA MET A 71 -6.89 5.22 7.69
C MET A 71 -8.03 6.23 7.52
N LEU A 72 -8.20 7.15 8.47
CA LEU A 72 -9.20 8.21 8.36
C LEU A 72 -8.93 9.11 7.16
N ALA A 73 -7.66 9.47 6.92
CA ALA A 73 -7.26 10.23 5.75
C ALA A 73 -7.57 9.47 4.45
N GLY A 74 -7.27 8.16 4.38
CA GLY A 74 -7.57 7.31 3.22
C GLY A 74 -9.06 7.21 2.93
N ILE A 75 -9.88 6.97 3.96
CA ILE A 75 -11.34 6.95 3.85
C ILE A 75 -11.85 8.32 3.40
N PHE A 76 -11.39 9.40 4.01
CA PHE A 76 -11.78 10.75 3.64
C PHE A 76 -11.43 11.08 2.19
N LEU A 77 -10.22 10.72 1.74
CA LEU A 77 -9.80 10.91 0.35
C LEU A 77 -10.69 10.14 -0.63
N ALA A 78 -11.01 8.88 -0.29
CA ALA A 78 -11.86 8.02 -1.12
C ALA A 78 -13.29 8.57 -1.23
N VAL A 79 -13.89 8.95 -0.11
CA VAL A 79 -15.24 9.52 -0.06
C VAL A 79 -15.30 10.87 -0.76
N ALA A 80 -14.33 11.76 -0.52
CA ALA A 80 -14.25 13.06 -1.17
C ALA A 80 -14.03 12.93 -2.69
N GLY A 81 -13.18 11.98 -3.12
CA GLY A 81 -12.97 11.66 -4.52
C GLY A 81 -14.25 11.17 -5.20
N LEU A 82 -14.97 10.23 -4.57
CA LEU A 82 -16.24 9.73 -5.05
C LEU A 82 -17.31 10.83 -5.15
N TYR A 83 -17.41 11.69 -4.13
CA TYR A 83 -18.36 12.80 -4.10
C TYR A 83 -18.02 13.90 -5.12
N LYS A 84 -16.74 14.09 -5.44
CA LYS A 84 -16.34 15.00 -6.53
C LYS A 84 -16.64 14.40 -7.90
N LEU A 85 -16.41 13.11 -8.10
CA LEU A 85 -16.78 12.41 -9.34
C LEU A 85 -18.29 12.51 -9.59
N SER A 86 -19.12 12.40 -8.55
CA SER A 86 -20.57 12.52 -8.70
C SER A 86 -21.08 13.93 -9.01
N GLN A 87 -20.35 14.99 -8.62
CA GLN A 87 -20.76 16.38 -8.84
C GLN A 87 -20.17 17.03 -10.09
N ALA A 88 -18.87 16.84 -10.32
CA ALA A 88 -18.18 17.44 -11.47
C ALA A 88 -18.40 16.65 -12.76
N GLY A 89 -19.07 15.50 -12.67
CA GLY A 89 -19.08 14.50 -13.71
C GLY A 89 -17.68 13.92 -13.94
N ASP A 90 -17.58 13.18 -15.04
CA ASP A 90 -16.44 12.36 -15.43
C ASP A 90 -15.12 13.14 -15.67
N GLY A 91 -15.14 14.47 -15.69
CA GLY A 91 -14.03 15.30 -16.15
C GLY A 91 -12.99 15.72 -15.10
N SER A 92 -12.97 15.14 -13.88
CA SER A 92 -12.03 15.57 -12.83
C SER A 92 -10.95 14.52 -12.51
N PRO A 93 -9.77 14.59 -13.15
CA PRO A 93 -8.62 13.73 -12.84
C PRO A 93 -8.25 13.74 -11.36
N VAL A 94 -8.35 14.91 -10.72
CA VAL A 94 -8.09 15.08 -9.28
C VAL A 94 -9.03 14.22 -8.43
N ALA A 95 -10.31 14.12 -8.79
CA ALA A 95 -11.28 13.32 -8.05
C ALA A 95 -10.95 11.82 -8.12
N LEU A 96 -10.47 11.35 -9.27
CA LEU A 96 -10.00 9.98 -9.45
C LEU A 96 -8.70 9.72 -8.66
N ILE A 97 -7.74 10.64 -8.69
CA ILE A 97 -6.50 10.54 -7.90
C ILE A 97 -6.83 10.43 -6.41
N MET A 98 -7.77 11.24 -5.92
CA MET A 98 -8.24 11.18 -4.53
C MET A 98 -8.88 9.83 -4.21
N LEU A 99 -9.72 9.30 -5.12
CA LEU A 99 -10.36 7.99 -4.96
C LEU A 99 -9.32 6.86 -4.89
N VAL A 100 -8.46 6.76 -5.91
CA VAL A 100 -7.44 5.70 -6.03
C VAL A 100 -6.43 5.81 -4.90
N GLY A 101 -5.97 7.03 -4.56
CA GLY A 101 -5.06 7.26 -3.45
C GLY A 101 -5.67 6.86 -2.10
N GLY A 102 -6.95 7.16 -1.88
CA GLY A 102 -7.67 6.76 -0.67
C GLY A 102 -7.79 5.24 -0.55
N MET A 103 -8.20 4.57 -1.63
CA MET A 103 -8.27 3.10 -1.70
C MET A 103 -6.90 2.46 -1.47
N TYR A 104 -5.84 3.02 -2.07
CA TYR A 104 -4.48 2.52 -1.89
C TYR A 104 -4.04 2.58 -0.42
N LEU A 105 -4.28 3.70 0.26
CA LEU A 105 -3.97 3.83 1.69
C LEU A 105 -4.75 2.83 2.53
N PHE A 106 -6.06 2.71 2.25
CA PHE A 106 -6.95 1.79 2.95
C PHE A 106 -6.51 0.31 2.80
N MET A 107 -6.05 -0.08 1.62
CA MET A 107 -5.60 -1.46 1.37
C MET A 107 -4.18 -1.74 1.90
N THR A 108 -3.27 -0.77 1.84
CA THR A 108 -1.85 -1.03 2.16
C THR A 108 -1.49 -0.80 3.63
N GLU A 109 -2.09 0.17 4.31
CA GLU A 109 -1.72 0.51 5.69
C GLU A 109 -1.98 -0.64 6.70
N PRO A 110 -3.12 -1.37 6.66
CA PRO A 110 -3.33 -2.53 7.54
C PRO A 110 -2.28 -3.62 7.36
N VAL A 111 -1.81 -3.81 6.12
CA VAL A 111 -0.77 -4.79 5.81
C VAL A 111 0.59 -4.32 6.33
N ARG A 112 0.91 -3.03 6.21
CA ARG A 112 2.13 -2.44 6.81
C ARG A 112 2.17 -2.62 8.32
N GLN A 113 1.04 -2.39 9.00
CA GLN A 113 0.93 -2.63 10.44
C GLN A 113 1.11 -4.12 10.77
N SER A 114 0.52 -5.00 9.96
CA SER A 114 0.66 -6.46 10.11
C SER A 114 2.09 -6.94 9.89
N ILE A 115 2.86 -6.28 9.01
CA ILE A 115 4.30 -6.55 8.82
C ILE A 115 5.06 -6.19 10.10
N ALA A 116 4.90 -4.97 10.62
CA ALA A 116 5.57 -4.54 11.85
C ALA A 116 5.24 -5.46 13.04
N ASP A 117 3.97 -5.86 13.18
CA ASP A 117 3.54 -6.80 14.22
C ASP A 117 4.16 -8.20 14.07
N SER A 118 4.41 -8.65 12.83
CA SER A 118 5.08 -9.91 12.52
C SER A 118 6.60 -9.83 12.70
N GLU A 119 7.23 -8.70 12.40
CA GLU A 119 8.65 -8.45 12.70
C GLU A 119 8.90 -8.57 14.21
N ASP A 120 8.06 -7.93 15.03
CA ASP A 120 8.10 -8.06 16.49
C ASP A 120 7.93 -9.53 16.95
N ARG A 121 7.10 -10.33 16.27
CA ARG A 121 6.95 -11.78 16.55
C ARG A 121 8.22 -12.55 16.25
N VAL A 122 8.82 -12.32 15.10
CA VAL A 122 10.06 -12.99 14.67
C VAL A 122 11.19 -12.70 15.65
N HIS A 123 11.29 -11.44 16.09
CA HIS A 123 12.29 -11.02 17.07
C HIS A 123 12.07 -11.65 18.44
N ALA A 124 10.84 -11.60 18.97
CA ALA A 124 10.53 -12.19 20.27
C ALA A 124 10.74 -13.72 20.30
N THR A 125 10.32 -14.42 19.25
CA THR A 125 10.49 -15.89 19.15
C THR A 125 11.94 -16.30 18.95
N GLY A 126 12.72 -15.53 18.18
CA GLY A 126 14.15 -15.78 17.99
C GLY A 126 14.95 -15.67 19.29
N LEU A 127 14.58 -14.74 20.16
CA LEU A 127 15.21 -14.54 21.46
C LEU A 127 14.78 -15.59 22.51
N ARG A 128 13.53 -16.07 22.44
CA ARG A 128 13.02 -17.15 23.31
C ARG A 128 13.58 -18.53 22.94
N GLY A 129 14.22 -18.66 21.78
CA GLY A 129 14.85 -19.91 21.35
C GLY A 129 13.87 -21.01 20.95
N ASP A 130 12.61 -20.67 20.64
CA ASP A 130 11.62 -21.63 20.14
C ASP A 130 11.68 -21.69 18.60
N PRO A 131 12.27 -22.75 18.01
CA PRO A 131 12.47 -22.84 16.57
C PRO A 131 11.16 -22.98 15.80
N GLN A 132 10.14 -23.63 16.37
CA GLN A 132 8.85 -23.83 15.69
C GLN A 132 8.05 -22.53 15.64
N ALA A 133 7.97 -21.83 16.78
CA ALA A 133 7.32 -20.52 16.84
C ALA A 133 8.05 -19.49 15.97
N HIS A 134 9.38 -19.57 15.89
CA HIS A 134 10.18 -18.69 15.03
C HIS A 134 9.93 -18.93 13.54
N GLN A 135 9.90 -20.20 13.10
CA GLN A 135 9.57 -20.54 11.71
C GLN A 135 8.16 -20.09 11.33
N ALA A 136 7.17 -20.28 12.22
CA ALA A 136 5.82 -19.81 11.99
C ALA A 136 5.75 -18.28 11.87
N ALA A 137 6.46 -17.55 12.74
CA ALA A 137 6.53 -16.09 12.69
C ALA A 137 7.20 -15.59 11.38
N LEU A 138 8.25 -16.26 10.91
CA LEU A 138 8.90 -15.95 9.65
C LEU A 138 7.98 -16.19 8.44
N ALA A 139 7.22 -17.29 8.45
CA ALA A 139 6.25 -17.58 7.40
C ALA A 139 5.15 -16.50 7.33
N MET A 140 4.62 -16.06 8.49
CA MET A 140 3.65 -14.96 8.56
C MET A 140 4.25 -13.65 8.03
N LEU A 141 5.49 -13.32 8.40
CA LEU A 141 6.16 -12.12 7.93
C LEU A 141 6.32 -12.12 6.39
N HIS A 142 6.82 -13.22 5.83
CA HIS A 142 6.95 -13.37 4.37
C HIS A 142 5.59 -13.30 3.66
N GLY A 143 4.56 -13.93 4.23
CA GLY A 143 3.19 -13.86 3.71
C GLY A 143 2.67 -12.42 3.65
N ASN A 144 2.85 -11.65 4.73
CA ASN A 144 2.40 -10.25 4.80
C ASN A 144 3.16 -9.36 3.79
N HIS A 145 4.47 -9.52 3.64
CA HIS A 145 5.22 -8.80 2.61
C HIS A 145 4.77 -9.17 1.19
N THR A 146 4.59 -10.47 0.93
CA THR A 146 4.12 -10.94 -0.38
C THR A 146 2.75 -10.35 -0.72
N TYR A 147 1.86 -10.30 0.27
CA TYR A 147 0.55 -9.69 0.11
C TYR A 147 0.62 -8.18 -0.18
N LEU A 148 1.47 -7.43 0.55
CA LEU A 148 1.68 -6.01 0.29
C LEU A 148 2.21 -5.77 -1.13
N VAL A 149 3.23 -6.53 -1.53
CA VAL A 149 3.80 -6.45 -2.89
C VAL A 149 2.75 -6.78 -3.94
N ALA A 150 1.91 -7.80 -3.71
CA ALA A 150 0.84 -8.15 -4.62
C ALA A 150 -0.17 -7.00 -4.79
N ILE A 151 -0.61 -6.36 -3.70
CA ILE A 151 -1.49 -5.18 -3.76
C ILE A 151 -0.82 -4.05 -4.57
N GLU A 152 0.43 -3.73 -4.28
CA GLU A 152 1.14 -2.65 -4.95
C GLU A 152 1.39 -2.93 -6.43
N VAL A 153 1.73 -4.18 -6.80
CA VAL A 153 1.88 -4.60 -8.20
C VAL A 153 0.54 -4.55 -8.93
N LEU A 154 -0.52 -5.11 -8.35
CA LEU A 154 -1.85 -5.12 -8.96
C LEU A 154 -2.40 -3.70 -9.13
N THR A 155 -2.21 -2.83 -8.14
CA THR A 155 -2.65 -1.42 -8.21
C THR A 155 -1.89 -0.66 -9.30
N THR A 156 -0.57 -0.83 -9.36
CA THR A 156 0.27 -0.19 -10.40
C THR A 156 -0.06 -0.73 -11.80
N LEU A 157 -0.30 -2.04 -11.94
CA LEU A 157 -0.73 -2.64 -13.20
C LEU A 157 -2.11 -2.17 -13.63
N ALA A 158 -3.08 -2.14 -12.72
CA ALA A 158 -4.43 -1.64 -13.00
C ALA A 158 -4.39 -0.16 -13.46
N LEU A 159 -3.61 0.67 -12.76
CA LEU A 159 -3.42 2.07 -13.15
C LEU A 159 -2.69 2.19 -14.51
N GLY A 160 -1.65 1.38 -14.74
CA GLY A 160 -0.91 1.38 -15.99
C GLY A 160 -1.75 0.91 -17.18
N LEU A 161 -2.53 -0.16 -17.02
CA LEU A 161 -3.47 -0.66 -18.03
C LEU A 161 -4.57 0.36 -18.33
N ALA A 162 -5.10 1.02 -17.30
CA ALA A 162 -6.02 2.13 -17.48
C ALA A 162 -5.36 3.20 -18.36
N VAL A 163 -4.19 3.73 -18.00
CA VAL A 163 -3.51 4.77 -18.79
C VAL A 163 -3.19 4.33 -20.24
N LEU A 164 -2.75 3.08 -20.43
CA LEU A 164 -2.37 2.56 -21.76
C LEU A 164 -3.57 2.36 -22.68
N ALA A 165 -4.68 1.80 -22.18
CA ALA A 165 -5.92 1.62 -22.95
C ALA A 165 -6.43 2.95 -23.56
N LEU A 166 -6.06 4.07 -22.95
CA LEU A 166 -6.52 5.42 -23.29
C LEU A 166 -5.54 6.19 -24.16
N SER A 167 -4.26 5.90 -23.98
CA SER A 167 -3.23 6.40 -24.90
C SER A 167 -3.35 5.72 -26.26
N GLY A 168 -3.81 4.46 -26.30
CA GLY A 168 -4.05 3.70 -27.53
C GLY A 168 -5.34 4.05 -28.28
N SER A 169 -6.41 4.45 -27.59
CA SER A 169 -7.66 4.88 -28.24
C SER A 169 -7.50 6.19 -29.02
N MET A 170 -6.58 7.07 -28.60
CA MET A 170 -6.22 8.31 -29.33
C MET A 170 -5.43 8.07 -30.63
N GLY A 171 -4.99 6.83 -30.91
CA GLY A 171 -4.17 6.49 -32.08
C GLY A 171 -4.93 5.96 -33.29
N ILE A 172 -6.24 5.73 -33.20
CA ILE A 172 -7.08 5.19 -34.28
C ILE A 172 -8.11 6.25 -34.71
N ALA A 173 -7.60 7.40 -35.16
CA ALA A 173 -8.36 8.38 -35.91
C ALA A 173 -7.50 8.85 -37.08
N TYR A 174 -7.36 7.97 -38.08
CA TYR A 174 -6.97 8.32 -39.44
C TYR A 174 -8.02 7.76 -40.39
#